data_AF-A0A942IPP6-F1
#
_entry.id   AF-A0A942IPP6-F1
#
_cell.length_a   1.000
_cell.length_b   1.000
_cell.length_c   1.000
_cell.angle_alpha   90.00
_cell.angle_beta   90.00
_cell.angle_gamma   90.00
#
_symmetry.space_group_name_H-M   'P 1'
#
loop_
_entity.id
_entity.type
_entity.pdbx_description
1 polymer ?
#
loop_
_entity_poly.entity_id
_entity_poly.type
_entity_poly.pdbx_seq_one_letter_code
_entity_poly.pdbx_strand_id
1 'polypeptide(L)'
;MAWLTADEFKDLYVTESATEISSAQITQCLDEGIDEIASMCGEAVLTEIEIAVGTEARKVRQFRRAQGKLGYRALLLIMSARFRNGGILESERDMNSSATDKYVSFKNIDLQREALYKDAAKALENYLIVDVAGDNLSPNIEYSHPVQVDCCDEFNC
;
A
#
# COMPACT_ATOMS: atom_id res chain seq x y z
N MET A 1 -4.23 9.51 -10.16
CA MET A 1 -3.19 8.80 -10.96
C MET A 1 -2.33 7.96 -10.03
N ALA A 2 -1.95 6.72 -10.38
CA ALA A 2 -1.18 5.85 -9.47
C ALA A 2 0.22 6.40 -9.11
N TRP A 3 0.64 6.27 -7.84
CA TRP A 3 1.96 6.72 -7.37
C TRP A 3 3.09 5.72 -7.66
N LEU A 4 2.74 4.46 -7.93
CA LEU A 4 3.61 3.44 -8.51
C LEU A 4 3.19 3.19 -9.95
N THR A 5 4.18 3.07 -10.86
CA THR A 5 3.93 2.45 -12.15
C THR A 5 3.84 0.92 -12.01
N ALA A 6 3.26 0.25 -13.00
CA ALA A 6 3.20 -1.22 -13.01
C ALA A 6 4.60 -1.85 -13.00
N ASP A 7 5.59 -1.24 -13.66
CA ASP A 7 6.96 -1.74 -13.70
C ASP A 7 7.67 -1.55 -12.36
N GLU A 8 7.54 -0.36 -11.74
CA GLU A 8 8.07 -0.13 -10.39
C GLU A 8 7.43 -1.07 -9.35
N PHE A 9 6.15 -1.36 -9.51
CA PHE A 9 5.46 -2.30 -8.64
C PHE A 9 5.97 -3.73 -8.82
N LYS A 10 6.19 -4.17 -10.08
CA LYS A 10 6.78 -5.48 -10.36
C LYS A 10 8.14 -5.63 -9.70
N ASP A 11 9.04 -4.68 -9.95
CA ASP A 11 10.41 -4.73 -9.44
C ASP A 11 10.49 -4.77 -7.91
N LEU A 12 9.55 -4.11 -7.22
CA LEU A 12 9.57 -3.98 -5.76
C LEU A 12 8.80 -5.06 -5.01
N TYR A 13 7.71 -5.59 -5.60
CA TYR A 13 6.74 -6.44 -4.88
C TYR A 13 6.45 -7.78 -5.56
N VAL A 14 6.72 -7.91 -6.86
CA VAL A 14 6.38 -9.11 -7.62
C VAL A 14 7.64 -9.91 -7.90
N THR A 15 7.58 -11.21 -7.64
CA THR A 15 8.67 -12.13 -7.95
C THR A 15 8.74 -12.38 -9.46
N GLU A 16 9.93 -12.61 -10.00
CA GLU A 16 10.10 -12.92 -11.44
C GLU A 16 9.33 -14.18 -11.86
N SER A 17 9.06 -15.11 -10.94
CA SER A 17 8.27 -16.31 -11.18
C SER A 17 6.77 -16.07 -11.39
N ALA A 18 6.25 -14.88 -11.04
CA ALA A 18 4.86 -14.48 -11.29
C ALA A 18 4.66 -13.81 -12.66
N THR A 19 5.50 -14.14 -13.66
CA THR A 19 5.56 -13.50 -14.99
C THR A 19 4.26 -13.46 -15.81
N GLU A 20 3.25 -14.25 -15.45
CA GLU A 20 1.99 -14.30 -16.19
C GLU A 20 0.99 -13.20 -15.82
N ILE A 21 1.28 -12.34 -14.84
CA ILE A 21 0.39 -11.22 -14.52
C ILE A 21 0.60 -10.06 -15.49
N SER A 22 -0.44 -9.75 -16.26
CA SER A 22 -0.41 -8.64 -17.21
C SER A 22 -0.27 -7.29 -16.50
N SER A 23 0.38 -6.32 -17.14
CA SER A 23 0.46 -4.96 -16.58
C SER A 23 -0.91 -4.33 -16.34
N ALA A 24 -1.93 -4.69 -17.13
CA ALA A 24 -3.31 -4.23 -16.93
C ALA A 24 -3.90 -4.72 -15.60
N GLN A 25 -3.68 -5.99 -15.23
CA GLN A 25 -4.12 -6.53 -13.94
C GLN A 25 -3.36 -5.89 -12.77
N ILE A 26 -2.08 -5.60 -12.96
CA ILE A 26 -1.29 -4.88 -11.94
C ILE A 26 -1.80 -3.45 -11.75
N THR A 27 -2.12 -2.74 -12.84
CA THR A 27 -2.74 -1.43 -12.75
C THR A 27 -4.06 -1.49 -11.98
N GLN A 28 -4.91 -2.49 -12.23
CA GLN A 28 -6.14 -2.68 -11.45
C GLN A 28 -5.86 -2.89 -9.95
N CYS A 29 -4.87 -3.70 -9.59
CA CYS A 29 -4.48 -3.86 -8.18
C CYS A 29 -3.96 -2.55 -7.57
N LEU A 30 -3.21 -1.76 -8.33
CA LEU A 30 -2.71 -0.46 -7.89
C LEU A 30 -3.84 0.56 -7.70
N ASP A 31 -4.87 0.52 -8.55
CA ASP A 31 -6.06 1.36 -8.44
C ASP A 31 -6.92 0.95 -7.23
N GLU A 32 -7.15 -0.35 -7.01
CA GLU A 32 -7.80 -0.86 -5.79
C GLU A 32 -7.04 -0.41 -4.53
N GLY A 33 -5.71 -0.37 -4.59
CA GLY A 33 -4.89 0.16 -3.50
C GLY A 33 -5.11 1.65 -3.23
N ILE A 34 -5.38 2.46 -4.27
CA ILE A 34 -5.72 3.89 -4.11
C ILE A 34 -7.09 4.02 -3.48
N ASP A 35 -8.08 3.26 -3.94
CA ASP A 35 -9.45 3.28 -3.40
C ASP A 35 -9.47 2.90 -1.92
N GLU A 36 -8.68 1.90 -1.52
CA GLU A 36 -8.57 1.47 -0.13
C GLU A 36 -7.88 2.55 0.73
N ILE A 37 -6.89 3.28 0.18
CA ILE A 37 -6.32 4.46 0.84
C ILE A 37 -7.33 5.60 0.96
N ALA A 38 -8.14 5.84 -0.07
CA ALA A 38 -9.22 6.82 -0.05
C ALA A 38 -10.20 6.54 1.09
N SER A 39 -10.55 5.26 1.27
CA SER A 39 -11.40 4.82 2.38
C SER A 39 -10.75 4.99 3.76
N MET A 40 -9.42 4.94 3.88
CA MET A 40 -8.71 5.10 5.16
C MET A 40 -8.44 6.55 5.56
N CYS A 41 -8.05 7.38 4.58
CA CYS A 41 -7.56 8.74 4.81
C CYS A 41 -8.55 9.83 4.35
N GLY A 42 -9.57 9.46 3.57
CA GLY A 42 -10.50 10.38 2.94
C GLY A 42 -10.01 10.94 1.60
N GLU A 43 -10.96 11.28 0.73
CA GLU A 43 -10.69 11.83 -0.61
C GLU A 43 -9.98 13.19 -0.56
N ALA A 44 -10.20 13.98 0.50
CA ALA A 44 -9.56 15.28 0.67
C ALA A 44 -8.02 15.16 0.79
N VAL A 45 -7.55 14.19 1.57
CA VAL A 45 -6.11 13.91 1.75
C VAL A 45 -5.48 13.44 0.44
N LEU A 46 -6.20 12.65 -0.36
CA LEU A 46 -5.73 12.24 -1.68
C LEU A 46 -5.55 13.43 -2.62
N THR A 47 -6.51 14.35 -2.64
CA THR A 47 -6.47 15.55 -3.47
C THR A 47 -5.27 16.42 -3.11
N GLU A 48 -4.97 16.60 -1.82
CA GLU A 48 -3.80 17.36 -1.36
C GLU A 48 -2.47 16.75 -1.85
N ILE A 49 -2.39 15.42 -1.86
CA ILE A 49 -1.16 14.70 -2.25
C ILE A 49 -0.96 14.73 -3.77
N GLU A 50 -2.04 14.67 -4.56
CA GLU A 50 -1.97 14.83 -6.01
C GLU A 50 -1.48 16.22 -6.42
N ILE A 51 -1.74 17.24 -5.59
CA ILE A 51 -1.26 18.62 -5.82
C ILE A 51 0.18 18.82 -5.34
N ALA A 52 0.62 18.07 -4.32
CA ALA A 52 1.96 18.21 -3.70
C ALA A 52 3.12 17.55 -4.49
N VAL A 53 2.88 17.12 -5.73
CA VAL A 53 3.88 16.42 -6.57
C VAL A 53 5.05 17.37 -6.89
N GLY A 54 6.12 17.27 -6.09
CA GLY A 54 7.39 17.96 -6.31
C GLY A 54 8.10 18.45 -5.03
N THR A 55 7.36 18.86 -4.00
CA THR A 55 7.91 19.52 -2.80
C THR A 55 7.84 18.70 -1.51
N GLU A 56 6.96 17.70 -1.43
CA GLU A 56 6.80 16.86 -0.23
C GLU A 56 7.12 15.38 -0.49
N ALA A 57 8.35 15.12 -0.95
CA ALA A 57 8.83 13.77 -1.29
C ALA A 57 8.59 12.72 -0.20
N ARG A 58 8.58 13.13 1.09
CA ARG A 58 8.31 12.24 2.22
C ARG A 58 6.85 11.79 2.30
N LYS A 59 5.88 12.68 2.06
CA LYS A 59 4.44 12.33 2.09
C LYS A 59 4.12 11.37 0.95
N VAL A 60 4.54 11.74 -0.28
CA VAL A 60 4.38 10.89 -1.46
C VAL A 60 5.01 9.51 -1.25
N ARG A 61 6.17 9.41 -0.59
CA ARG A 61 6.82 8.12 -0.28
C ARG A 61 6.00 7.22 0.63
N GLN A 62 5.27 7.76 1.61
CA GLN A 62 4.42 6.96 2.50
C GLN A 62 3.20 6.41 1.78
N PHE A 63 2.54 7.23 0.96
CA PHE A 63 1.41 6.81 0.11
C PHE A 63 1.83 5.81 -0.96
N ARG A 64 2.98 6.02 -1.60
CA ARG A 64 3.58 5.06 -2.53
C ARG A 64 3.87 3.71 -1.87
N ARG A 65 4.36 3.72 -0.61
CA ARG A 65 4.59 2.49 0.17
C ARG A 65 3.29 1.80 0.56
N ALA A 66 2.27 2.56 0.95
CA ALA A 66 0.95 2.02 1.27
C ALA A 66 0.28 1.42 0.03
N GLN A 67 0.29 2.12 -1.10
CA GLN A 67 -0.25 1.65 -2.37
C GLN A 67 0.44 0.35 -2.81
N GLY A 68 1.76 0.25 -2.70
CA GLY A 68 2.47 -0.99 -3.03
C GLY A 68 2.04 -2.18 -2.18
N LYS A 69 1.78 -1.98 -0.89
CA LYS A 69 1.30 -3.06 0.00
C LYS A 69 -0.13 -3.48 -0.31
N LEU A 70 -1.03 -2.51 -0.52
CA LEU A 70 -2.44 -2.78 -0.80
C LEU A 70 -2.63 -3.35 -2.21
N GLY A 71 -1.85 -2.87 -3.18
CA GLY A 71 -1.76 -3.47 -4.51
C GLY A 71 -1.24 -4.91 -4.47
N TYR A 72 -0.21 -5.20 -3.67
CA TYR A 72 0.26 -6.58 -3.50
C TYR A 72 -0.78 -7.46 -2.78
N ARG A 73 -1.52 -6.90 -1.83
CA ARG A 73 -2.65 -7.59 -1.17
C ARG A 73 -3.75 -7.97 -2.17
N ALA A 74 -4.09 -7.10 -3.11
CA ALA A 74 -5.03 -7.39 -4.20
C ALA A 74 -4.46 -8.45 -5.17
N LEU A 75 -3.17 -8.33 -5.51
CA LEU A 75 -2.47 -9.28 -6.37
C LEU A 75 -2.49 -10.70 -5.82
N LEU A 76 -2.24 -10.88 -4.52
CA LEU A 76 -2.30 -12.17 -3.86
C LEU A 76 -3.68 -12.84 -3.99
N LEU A 77 -4.76 -12.05 -3.99
CA LEU A 77 -6.09 -12.60 -4.23
C LEU A 77 -6.23 -13.13 -5.66
N ILE A 78 -5.79 -12.36 -6.66
CA ILE A 78 -5.78 -12.78 -8.07
C ILE A 78 -4.96 -14.06 -8.25
N MET A 79 -3.75 -14.11 -7.67
CA MET A 79 -2.87 -15.27 -7.76
C MET A 79 -3.49 -16.51 -7.10
N SER A 80 -4.09 -16.35 -5.92
CA SER A 80 -4.72 -17.46 -5.20
C SER A 80 -5.91 -18.06 -5.95
N ALA A 81 -6.63 -17.24 -6.73
CA ALA A 81 -7.78 -17.67 -7.52
C ALA A 81 -7.41 -18.49 -8.77
N ARG A 82 -6.13 -18.49 -9.19
CA ARG A 82 -5.66 -19.24 -10.37
C ARG A 82 -5.71 -20.76 -10.16
N PHE A 83 -5.58 -21.21 -8.92
CA PHE A 83 -5.51 -22.62 -8.58
C PHE A 83 -6.81 -23.11 -7.96
N ARG A 84 -7.29 -24.30 -8.36
CA ARG A 84 -8.57 -24.88 -7.88
C ARG A 84 -8.67 -25.02 -6.35
N ASN A 85 -7.53 -25.04 -5.66
CA ASN A 85 -7.45 -25.18 -4.21
C ASN A 85 -7.32 -23.84 -3.46
N GLY A 86 -7.38 -22.69 -4.16
CA GLY A 86 -7.23 -21.37 -3.57
C GLY A 86 -5.82 -21.08 -3.03
N GLY A 87 -4.80 -21.78 -3.53
CA GLY A 87 -3.41 -21.62 -3.10
C GLY A 87 -2.56 -20.84 -4.11
N ILE A 88 -1.35 -20.47 -3.72
CA ILE A 88 -0.33 -19.89 -4.60
C ILE A 88 0.88 -20.82 -4.59
N LEU A 89 1.52 -21.09 -5.72
CA LEU A 89 2.77 -21.85 -5.74
C LEU A 89 3.84 -21.12 -4.91
N GLU A 90 4.58 -21.83 -4.05
CA GLU A 90 5.60 -21.21 -3.19
C GLU A 90 6.64 -20.45 -4.03
N SER A 91 7.02 -21.00 -5.19
CA SER A 91 7.91 -20.34 -6.14
C SER A 91 7.35 -19.04 -6.68
N GLU A 92 6.04 -18.90 -6.90
CA GLU A 92 5.39 -17.65 -7.34
C GLU A 92 5.29 -16.62 -6.21
N ARG A 93 5.21 -17.05 -4.95
CA ARG A 93 5.12 -16.14 -3.79
C ARG A 93 6.50 -15.61 -3.38
N ASP A 94 7.51 -16.47 -3.36
CA ASP A 94 8.82 -16.19 -2.76
C ASP A 94 9.94 -16.43 -3.76
N MET A 95 10.66 -15.35 -4.09
CA MET A 95 11.76 -15.37 -5.05
C MET A 95 12.91 -16.30 -4.62
N ASN A 96 13.00 -16.63 -3.33
CA ASN A 96 14.02 -17.53 -2.80
C ASN A 96 13.54 -18.98 -2.68
N SER A 97 12.27 -19.27 -2.99
CA SER A 97 11.75 -20.63 -2.90
C SER A 97 12.15 -21.44 -4.13
N SER A 98 12.88 -22.53 -3.89
CA SER A 98 13.16 -23.55 -4.90
C SER A 98 12.04 -24.59 -5.03
N ALA A 99 10.95 -24.46 -4.26
CA ALA A 99 9.85 -25.43 -4.25
C ALA A 99 8.81 -25.09 -5.33
N THR A 100 8.80 -25.87 -6.40
CA THR A 100 7.94 -25.65 -7.58
C THR A 100 6.60 -26.40 -7.51
N ASP A 101 6.43 -27.30 -6.54
CA ASP A 101 5.25 -28.16 -6.38
C ASP A 101 4.50 -27.93 -5.05
N LYS A 102 5.00 -27.03 -4.22
CA LYS A 102 4.38 -26.68 -2.94
C LYS A 102 3.44 -25.50 -3.09
N TYR A 103 2.30 -25.60 -2.44
CA TYR A 103 1.29 -24.55 -2.41
C TYR A 103 1.21 -23.88 -1.04
N VAL A 104 1.11 -22.57 -1.05
CA VAL A 104 0.73 -21.75 0.09
C VAL A 104 -0.79 -21.84 0.24
N SER A 105 -1.27 -22.22 1.42
CA SER A 105 -2.70 -22.36 1.68
C SER A 105 -3.42 -21.01 1.69
N PHE A 106 -4.72 -21.02 1.34
CA PHE A 106 -5.58 -19.85 1.37
C PHE A 106 -5.56 -19.13 2.73
N LYS A 107 -5.59 -19.89 3.84
CA LYS A 107 -5.48 -19.34 5.20
C LYS A 107 -4.19 -18.53 5.41
N ASN A 108 -3.06 -19.00 4.90
CA ASN A 108 -1.79 -18.29 5.01
C ASN A 108 -1.76 -17.05 4.11
N ILE A 109 -2.41 -17.12 2.95
CA ILE A 109 -2.57 -15.98 2.04
C ILE A 109 -3.42 -14.90 2.71
N ASP A 110 -4.53 -15.25 3.35
CA ASP A 110 -5.38 -14.30 4.07
C ASP A 110 -4.64 -13.63 5.24
N LEU A 111 -3.89 -14.39 6.03
CA LEU A 111 -3.05 -13.82 7.10
C LEU A 111 -2.05 -12.80 6.55
N GLN A 112 -1.43 -13.09 5.41
CA GLN A 112 -0.51 -12.17 4.75
C GLN A 112 -1.23 -10.92 4.22
N ARG A 113 -2.41 -11.09 3.63
CA ARG A 113 -3.25 -9.98 3.16
C ARG A 113 -3.65 -9.06 4.30
N GLU A 114 -3.99 -9.62 5.47
CA GLU A 114 -4.29 -8.83 6.67
C GLU A 114 -3.05 -8.10 7.21
N ALA A 115 -1.88 -8.75 7.20
CA ALA A 115 -0.62 -8.13 7.60
C ALA A 115 -0.26 -6.93 6.69
N LEU A 116 -0.39 -7.09 5.37
CA LEU A 116 -0.16 -6.02 4.39
C LEU A 116 -1.10 -4.83 4.60
N TYR A 117 -2.36 -5.09 4.92
CA TYR A 117 -3.34 -4.04 5.25
C TYR A 117 -2.90 -3.26 6.50
N LYS A 118 -2.55 -3.96 7.60
CA LYS A 118 -2.07 -3.31 8.84
C LYS A 118 -0.79 -2.51 8.61
N ASP A 119 0.12 -3.04 7.81
CA ASP A 119 1.36 -2.37 7.45
C ASP A 119 1.13 -1.13 6.56
N ALA A 120 0.10 -1.14 5.72
CA ALA A 120 -0.31 0.02 4.92
C ALA A 120 -0.93 1.10 5.82
N ALA A 121 -1.87 0.74 6.68
CA ALA A 121 -2.47 1.65 7.66
C ALA A 121 -1.40 2.29 8.57
N LYS A 122 -0.43 1.51 9.04
CA LYS A 122 0.71 2.03 9.82
C LYS A 122 1.58 3.00 9.02
N ALA A 123 1.75 2.79 7.72
CA ALA A 123 2.49 3.74 6.88
C ALA A 123 1.75 5.09 6.74
N LEU A 124 0.43 5.06 6.92
CA LEU A 124 -0.49 6.19 6.78
C LEU A 124 -0.97 6.75 8.13
N GLU A 125 -0.44 6.28 9.26
CA GLU A 125 -0.95 6.57 10.61
C GLU A 125 -1.22 8.06 10.87
N ASN A 126 -0.36 8.94 10.37
CA ASN A 126 -0.48 10.40 10.52
C ASN A 126 -1.56 11.05 9.62
N TYR A 127 -2.18 10.28 8.74
CA TYR A 127 -3.17 10.73 7.74
C TYR A 127 -4.50 9.98 7.85
N LEU A 128 -4.57 8.98 8.74
CA LEU A 128 -5.81 8.25 8.97
C LEU A 128 -6.86 9.22 9.50
N ILE A 129 -8.07 9.11 8.95
CA ILE A 129 -9.22 9.75 9.59
C ILE A 129 -9.36 9.06 10.94
N VAL A 130 -8.99 9.77 12.00
CA VAL A 130 -9.35 9.31 13.34
C VAL A 130 -10.86 9.45 13.41
N ASP A 131 -11.55 8.32 13.32
CA ASP A 131 -12.97 8.25 13.63
C ASP A 131 -13.09 8.51 15.14
N VAL A 132 -13.14 9.80 15.51
CA VAL A 132 -13.49 10.22 16.87
C VAL A 132 -14.99 10.00 17.00
N ALA A 133 -15.39 8.73 17.09
CA ALA A 133 -16.73 8.35 17.50
C ALA A 133 -16.86 8.69 18.98
N GLY A 134 -17.42 9.88 19.25
CA GLY A 134 -17.76 10.33 20.58
C GLY A 134 -18.40 11.72 20.55
N ASP A 135 -19.65 11.77 20.07
CA ASP A 135 -20.66 12.81 20.32
C ASP A 135 -20.30 14.31 20.18
N ASN A 136 -21.20 14.99 19.46
CA ASN A 136 -21.49 16.43 19.44
C ASN A 136 -20.68 17.34 18.49
N LEU A 137 -21.36 17.69 17.38
CA LEU A 137 -21.45 19.04 16.79
C LEU A 137 -20.24 19.99 17.01
N SER A 138 -19.31 20.01 16.05
CA SER A 138 -18.77 21.26 15.46
C SER A 138 -17.77 20.95 14.32
N PRO A 139 -17.74 21.75 13.25
CA PRO A 139 -16.79 21.58 12.16
C PRO A 139 -15.49 22.29 12.54
N ASN A 140 -14.54 21.56 13.10
CA ASN A 140 -13.13 21.94 13.10
C ASN A 140 -12.33 20.65 13.21
N ILE A 141 -12.02 20.06 12.06
CA ILE A 141 -11.00 19.01 11.98
C ILE A 141 -9.68 19.75 12.23
N GLU A 142 -9.23 19.77 13.48
CA GLU A 142 -7.86 20.14 13.81
C GLU A 142 -6.94 19.04 13.29
N TYR A 143 -6.30 19.30 12.16
CA TYR A 143 -5.13 18.56 11.75
C TYR A 143 -4.05 18.78 12.80
N SER A 144 -3.81 17.77 13.63
CA SER A 144 -2.61 17.71 14.45
C SER A 144 -1.41 17.50 13.52
N HIS A 145 -0.95 18.58 12.90
CA HIS A 145 0.37 18.60 12.31
C HIS A 145 1.37 18.43 13.45
N PRO A 146 2.19 17.35 13.49
CA PRO A 146 3.41 17.45 14.26
C PRO A 146 4.22 18.57 13.60
N VAL A 147 4.31 19.71 14.29
CA VAL A 147 5.31 20.74 14.02
C VAL A 147 6.66 20.05 14.18
N GLN A 148 7.21 19.52 13.08
CA GLN A 148 8.61 19.18 13.03
C GLN A 148 9.32 20.53 12.97
N VAL A 149 9.76 20.97 14.14
CA VAL A 149 10.62 22.12 14.36
C VAL A 149 11.72 22.09 13.30
N ASP A 150 11.77 23.14 12.47
CA ASP A 150 12.93 23.48 11.66
C ASP A 150 14.15 23.55 12.59
N CYS A 151 15.06 22.59 12.46
CA CYS A 151 16.42 22.73 12.95
C CYS A 151 17.35 22.88 11.73
N CYS A 152 17.26 24.04 11.07
CA CYS A 152 18.40 24.71 10.46
C CYS A 152 18.74 25.85 11.43
N ASP A 153 19.96 26.21 11.84
CA ASP A 153 21.33 25.89 11.50
C ASP A 153 22.14 26.38 12.71
N GLU A 154 23.17 25.68 13.18
CA GLU A 154 24.32 26.38 13.78
C GLU A 154 25.63 25.67 13.40
N PHE A 155 26.35 26.32 12.47
CA PHE A 155 27.79 26.57 12.47
C PHE A 155 28.81 25.40 12.49
N ASN A 156 29.61 25.38 11.40
CA ASN A 156 31.07 25.19 11.38
C ASN A 156 31.75 24.71 12.68
N CYS A 157 32.32 23.50 12.63
CA CYS A 157 33.68 23.17 13.12
C CYS A 157 34.18 21.90 12.43
#